data_AF-A0A6A6R2U4-F1
#
_entry.id   AF-A0A6A6R2U4-F1
#
_cell.length_a   1.000
_cell.length_b   1.000
_cell.length_c   1.000
_cell.angle_alpha   90.00
_cell.angle_beta   90.00
_cell.angle_gamma   90.00
#
_symmetry.space_group_name_H-M   'P 1'
#
loop_
_entity.id
_entity.type
_entity.pdbx_description
1 polymer ?
#
loop_
_entity_poly.entity_id
_entity_poly.type
_entity_poly.pdbx_seq_one_letter_code
_entity_poly.pdbx_strand_id
1 'polypeptide(L)'
;MLINAVQLARKTMANSIDDHDDDKIDHEVVDSPSSPPAPALPPAPALPPAPALPPAPALPPAPALPPAPALVPTPAQLSVAAWEAAMLADQPRLPWAGGSAKVSADYTSVVHGKWWSSENLPARTVKKSRNNASHIGRIMETELGEQLLGDSKCSACVQRQKECWAYTTEGAKQISNPGGACARCRVRAPRGGCSIAKHNRSRRKPVPRKPSPAPAPRDLLPKGPPPPPPGATGLTA
;
A
#
# COMPACT_ATOMS: atom_id res chain seq x y z
N MET A 1 -4.96 16.56 -53.23
CA MET A 1 -4.91 17.75 -52.34
C MET A 1 -5.62 17.45 -51.02
N LEU A 2 -5.05 16.63 -50.14
CA LEU A 2 -5.73 16.16 -48.90
C LEU A 2 -4.72 15.79 -47.79
N ILE A 3 -3.64 16.58 -47.61
CA ILE A 3 -2.60 16.30 -46.59
C ILE A 3 -2.50 17.42 -45.51
N ASN A 4 -3.21 18.54 -45.63
CA ASN A 4 -2.95 19.74 -44.82
C ASN A 4 -4.00 20.08 -43.73
N ALA A 5 -4.64 19.09 -43.08
CA ALA A 5 -5.59 19.36 -42.00
C ALA A 5 -5.15 18.89 -40.59
N VAL A 6 -4.11 18.06 -40.47
CA VAL A 6 -3.72 17.45 -39.18
C VAL A 6 -2.63 18.25 -38.43
N GLN A 7 -1.94 19.19 -39.09
CA GLN A 7 -0.86 19.95 -38.46
C GLN A 7 -1.28 21.21 -37.69
N LEU A 8 -2.55 21.66 -37.80
CA LEU A 8 -2.99 22.90 -37.14
C LEU A 8 -3.55 22.73 -35.72
N ALA A 9 -3.62 21.49 -35.20
CA ALA A 9 -4.19 21.20 -33.87
C ALA A 9 -3.15 20.88 -32.78
N ARG A 10 -1.85 21.18 -33.01
CA ARG A 10 -0.77 20.91 -32.03
C ARG A 10 -0.17 22.16 -31.37
N LYS A 11 -0.75 23.35 -31.54
CA LYS A 11 -0.09 24.62 -31.17
C LYS A 11 -0.78 25.46 -30.09
N THR A 12 -1.54 24.84 -29.17
CA THR A 12 -2.23 25.58 -28.09
C THR A 12 -2.14 24.95 -26.69
N MET A 13 -1.19 24.07 -26.40
CA MET A 13 -0.98 23.54 -25.02
C MET A 13 0.40 23.86 -24.45
N ALA A 14 0.89 25.08 -24.70
CA ALA A 14 2.07 25.63 -24.05
C ALA A 14 1.72 26.98 -23.41
N ASN A 15 0.94 26.96 -22.33
CA ASN A 15 0.87 28.03 -21.33
C ASN A 15 -0.16 27.67 -20.23
N SER A 16 0.32 27.09 -19.13
CA SER A 16 -0.11 27.37 -17.74
C SER A 16 0.75 26.48 -16.84
N ILE A 17 2.02 26.85 -16.72
CA ILE A 17 2.81 26.51 -15.54
C ILE A 17 2.56 27.70 -14.62
N ASP A 18 1.53 27.58 -13.80
CA ASP A 18 1.33 28.46 -12.67
C ASP A 18 2.19 27.92 -11.53
N ASP A 19 3.18 28.73 -11.16
CA ASP A 19 3.89 28.77 -9.90
C ASP A 19 3.12 28.09 -8.76
N HIS A 20 3.62 26.93 -8.32
CA HIS A 20 3.34 26.45 -6.98
C HIS A 20 4.57 26.73 -6.15
N ASP A 21 4.44 27.73 -5.28
CA ASP A 21 5.36 28.09 -4.21
C ASP A 21 6.01 26.86 -3.59
N ASP A 22 7.32 26.81 -3.79
CA ASP A 22 8.29 25.95 -3.14
C ASP A 22 8.25 26.27 -1.64
N ASP A 23 7.37 25.58 -0.90
CA ASP A 23 7.37 25.56 0.56
C ASP A 23 8.66 24.85 1.00
N LYS A 24 9.69 25.68 1.13
CA LYS A 24 11.02 25.37 1.63
C LYS A 24 10.88 24.85 3.07
N ILE A 25 10.58 23.56 3.21
CA ILE A 25 10.73 22.85 4.47
C ILE A 25 12.22 22.71 4.72
N ASP A 26 12.78 23.70 5.42
CA ASP A 26 14.09 23.62 6.05
C ASP A 26 14.05 22.42 7.02
N HIS A 27 14.51 21.26 6.54
CA HIS A 27 14.83 20.11 7.36
C HIS A 27 15.99 20.53 8.26
N GLU A 28 15.67 21.00 9.46
CA GLU A 28 16.65 21.09 10.54
C GLU A 28 17.20 19.68 10.79
N VAL A 29 18.40 19.47 10.28
CA VAL A 29 19.26 18.33 10.60
C VAL A 29 19.60 18.48 12.07
N VAL A 30 18.82 17.81 12.93
CA VAL A 30 19.16 17.64 14.34
C VAL A 30 20.42 16.78 14.39
N ASP A 31 21.55 17.48 14.50
CA ASP A 31 22.88 16.93 14.72
C ASP A 31 22.82 16.08 16.00
N SER A 32 22.86 14.76 15.82
CA SER A 32 22.85 13.81 16.93
C SER A 32 24.22 13.87 17.60
N PRO A 33 24.29 14.10 18.93
CA PRO A 33 25.56 14.22 19.62
C PRO A 33 26.36 12.93 19.47
N SER A 34 27.57 13.09 18.92
CA SER A 34 28.57 12.04 18.77
C SER A 34 28.85 11.38 20.14
N SER A 35 28.51 10.10 20.25
CA SER A 35 28.69 9.31 21.46
C SER A 35 30.19 9.13 21.74
N PRO A 36 30.67 9.34 22.99
CA PRO A 36 32.08 9.22 23.31
C PRO A 36 32.59 7.79 23.09
N PRO A 37 33.88 7.63 22.73
CA PRO A 37 34.47 6.31 22.53
C PRO A 37 34.45 5.50 23.84
N ALA A 38 34.03 4.25 23.74
CA ALA A 38 33.99 3.33 24.87
C ALA A 38 35.41 3.06 25.40
N PRO A 39 35.62 3.01 26.73
CA PRO A 39 36.92 2.75 27.32
C PRO A 39 37.44 1.35 26.97
N ALA A 40 38.73 1.26 26.65
CA ALA A 40 39.40 0.01 26.34
C ALA A 40 39.45 -0.90 27.59
N LEU A 41 38.94 -2.13 27.43
CA LEU A 41 38.96 -3.14 28.48
C LEU A 41 40.40 -3.64 28.72
N PRO A 42 40.78 -3.92 29.98
CA PRO A 42 42.11 -4.44 30.30
C PRO A 42 42.33 -5.84 29.72
N PRO A 43 43.58 -6.22 29.42
CA PRO A 43 43.89 -7.54 28.90
C PRO A 43 43.53 -8.63 29.92
N ALA A 44 42.83 -9.66 29.44
CA ALA A 44 42.44 -10.79 30.27
C ALA A 44 43.67 -11.60 30.72
N PRO A 45 43.70 -12.08 31.98
CA PRO A 45 44.80 -12.88 32.49
C PRO A 45 44.95 -14.21 31.74
N ALA A 46 46.19 -14.63 31.50
CA ALA A 46 46.50 -15.87 30.82
C ALA A 46 46.11 -17.08 31.70
N LEU A 47 45.28 -17.97 31.15
CA LEU A 47 44.85 -19.19 31.80
C LEU A 47 46.00 -20.22 31.83
N PRO A 48 46.10 -21.03 32.90
CA PRO A 48 47.09 -22.10 32.98
C PRO A 48 46.85 -23.18 31.93
N PRO A 49 47.89 -23.90 31.50
CA PRO A 49 47.77 -24.95 30.51
C PRO A 49 46.89 -26.09 31.05
N ALA A 50 45.92 -26.50 30.23
CA ALA A 50 45.00 -27.58 30.58
C ALA A 50 45.75 -28.93 30.62
N PRO A 51 45.42 -29.81 31.59
CA PRO A 51 46.02 -31.14 31.67
C PRO A 51 45.67 -31.99 30.43
N ALA A 52 46.62 -32.81 30.00
CA ALA A 52 46.45 -33.70 28.85
C ALA A 52 45.40 -34.78 29.16
N LEU A 53 44.35 -34.82 28.35
CA LEU A 53 43.28 -35.82 28.45
C LEU A 53 43.76 -37.18 27.93
N PRO A 54 43.32 -38.29 28.54
CA PRO A 54 43.62 -39.63 28.06
C PRO A 54 43.00 -39.88 26.67
N PRO A 55 43.57 -40.81 25.87
CA PRO A 55 43.06 -41.11 24.54
C PRO A 55 41.61 -41.63 24.63
N ALA A 56 40.73 -41.01 23.82
CA ALA A 56 39.33 -41.38 23.78
C ALA A 56 39.15 -42.79 23.17
N PRO A 57 38.25 -43.62 23.73
CA PRO A 57 37.93 -44.92 23.17
C PRO A 57 37.33 -44.78 21.76
N ALA A 58 37.65 -45.74 20.89
CA ALA A 58 37.15 -45.78 19.52
C ALA A 58 35.62 -45.91 19.50
N LEU A 59 34.96 -44.93 18.88
CA LEU A 59 33.51 -44.92 18.77
C LEU A 59 33.03 -45.95 17.73
N PRO A 60 31.88 -46.61 17.97
CA PRO A 60 31.28 -47.50 16.99
C PRO A 60 30.86 -46.72 15.73
N PRO A 61 30.75 -47.41 14.57
CA PRO A 61 30.34 -46.77 13.32
C PRO A 61 28.97 -46.13 13.46
N ALA A 62 28.85 -44.88 13.01
CA ALA A 62 27.62 -44.11 13.09
C ALA A 62 26.51 -44.75 12.23
N PRO A 63 25.27 -44.82 12.73
CA PRO A 63 24.14 -45.31 11.94
C PRO A 63 23.91 -44.41 10.72
N ALA A 64 23.52 -45.03 9.60
CA ALA A 64 23.22 -44.32 8.35
C ALA A 64 22.06 -43.33 8.57
N LEU A 65 22.28 -42.06 8.23
CA LEU A 65 21.26 -41.02 8.33
C LEU A 65 20.12 -41.29 7.34
N PRO A 66 18.86 -41.03 7.73
CA PRO A 66 17.73 -41.09 6.79
C PRO A 66 17.91 -40.06 5.67
N PRO A 67 17.33 -40.31 4.48
CA PRO A 67 17.41 -39.39 3.36
C PRO A 67 16.87 -38.01 3.77
N ALA A 68 17.60 -36.95 3.40
CA ALA A 68 17.20 -35.59 3.68
C ALA A 68 15.82 -35.31 3.06
N PRO A 69 14.91 -34.60 3.77
CA PRO A 69 13.63 -34.21 3.22
C PRO A 69 13.87 -33.39 1.94
N ALA A 70 13.13 -33.73 0.88
CA ALA A 70 13.20 -33.00 -0.39
C ALA A 70 12.99 -31.51 -0.14
N LEU A 71 13.93 -30.69 -0.64
CA LEU A 71 13.83 -29.24 -0.57
C LEU A 71 12.52 -28.82 -1.26
N VAL A 72 11.59 -28.30 -0.46
CA VAL A 72 10.40 -27.62 -1.00
C VAL A 72 10.89 -26.52 -1.93
N PRO A 73 10.40 -26.46 -3.18
CA PRO A 73 10.82 -25.43 -4.12
C PRO A 73 10.55 -24.06 -3.49
N THR A 74 11.60 -23.27 -3.35
CA THR A 74 11.51 -21.86 -2.97
C THR A 74 10.53 -21.20 -3.93
N PRO A 75 9.56 -20.40 -3.45
CA PRO A 75 8.66 -19.68 -4.36
C PRO A 75 9.53 -18.88 -5.33
N ALA A 76 9.48 -19.25 -6.61
CA ALA A 76 10.29 -18.62 -7.63
C ALA A 76 10.04 -17.12 -7.53
N GLN A 77 11.11 -16.35 -7.34
CA GLN A 77 11.02 -14.90 -7.37
C GLN A 77 10.47 -14.53 -8.74
N LEU A 78 9.22 -14.06 -8.80
CA LEU A 78 8.63 -13.60 -10.04
C LEU A 78 9.57 -12.53 -10.62
N SER A 79 9.91 -12.67 -11.90
CA SER A 79 10.64 -11.62 -12.59
C SER A 79 9.84 -10.32 -12.54
N VAL A 80 10.51 -9.17 -12.62
CA VAL A 80 9.83 -7.86 -12.66
C VAL A 80 8.78 -7.82 -13.76
N ALA A 81 9.09 -8.36 -14.94
CA ALA A 81 8.15 -8.46 -16.06
C ALA A 81 6.92 -9.33 -15.72
N ALA A 82 7.11 -10.48 -15.07
CA ALA A 82 6.00 -11.33 -14.63
C ALA A 82 5.13 -10.65 -13.57
N TRP A 83 5.76 -9.91 -12.64
CA TRP A 83 5.06 -9.12 -11.65
C TRP A 83 4.27 -7.97 -12.28
N GLU A 84 4.83 -7.26 -13.25
CA GLU A 84 4.13 -6.20 -13.99
C GLU A 84 2.97 -6.75 -14.81
N ALA A 85 3.15 -7.87 -15.51
CA ALA A 85 2.09 -8.56 -16.22
C ALA A 85 0.98 -9.03 -15.26
N ALA A 86 1.31 -9.44 -14.04
CA ALA A 86 0.33 -9.78 -13.01
C ALA A 86 -0.46 -8.57 -12.49
N MET A 87 0.05 -7.35 -12.68
CA MET A 87 -0.64 -6.10 -12.32
C MET A 87 -1.62 -5.59 -13.37
N LEU A 88 -1.57 -6.12 -14.60
CA LEU A 88 -2.41 -5.71 -15.72
C LEU A 88 -3.58 -6.69 -15.92
N ALA A 89 -4.78 -6.13 -16.11
CA ALA A 89 -5.99 -6.87 -16.48
C ALA A 89 -6.16 -6.95 -18.00
N ASP A 90 -5.30 -7.75 -18.63
CA ASP A 90 -5.21 -7.99 -20.07
C ASP A 90 -5.98 -9.23 -20.54
N GLN A 91 -6.54 -10.03 -19.62
CA GLN A 91 -7.31 -11.22 -19.99
C GLN A 91 -8.63 -10.86 -20.70
N PRO A 92 -9.10 -11.73 -21.62
CA PRO A 92 -10.44 -11.62 -22.18
C PRO A 92 -11.51 -11.57 -21.09
N ARG A 93 -12.51 -10.71 -21.27
CA ARG A 93 -13.65 -10.63 -20.36
C ARG A 93 -14.55 -11.84 -20.57
N LEU A 94 -14.93 -12.48 -19.47
CA LEU A 94 -15.87 -13.57 -19.47
C LEU A 94 -17.29 -13.03 -19.63
N PRO A 95 -18.12 -13.64 -20.49
CA PRO A 95 -19.52 -13.27 -20.60
C PRO A 95 -20.20 -13.50 -19.25
N TRP A 96 -21.00 -12.52 -18.82
CA TRP A 96 -21.73 -12.64 -17.56
C TRP A 96 -23.05 -13.37 -17.79
N ALA A 97 -23.18 -14.58 -17.22
CA ALA A 97 -24.38 -15.41 -17.37
C ALA A 97 -25.56 -15.00 -16.48
N GLY A 98 -25.48 -13.88 -15.75
CA GLY A 98 -26.58 -13.44 -14.90
C GLY A 98 -27.72 -12.86 -15.74
N GLY A 99 -28.94 -13.34 -15.49
CA GLY A 99 -30.15 -12.76 -16.09
C GLY A 99 -30.50 -11.39 -15.53
N SER A 100 -31.72 -10.91 -15.82
CA SER A 100 -32.22 -9.61 -15.36
C SER A 100 -32.39 -9.50 -13.83
N ALA A 101 -32.32 -10.61 -13.11
CA ALA A 101 -32.44 -10.66 -11.66
C ALA A 101 -31.13 -10.29 -10.96
N LYS A 102 -31.24 -9.61 -9.82
CA LYS A 102 -30.06 -9.25 -9.02
C LYS A 102 -29.41 -10.48 -8.41
N VAL A 103 -28.14 -10.69 -8.71
CA VAL A 103 -27.36 -11.81 -8.18
C VAL A 103 -26.70 -11.42 -6.86
N SER A 104 -26.85 -12.26 -5.85
CA SER A 104 -26.20 -12.14 -4.54
C SER A 104 -25.24 -13.29 -4.22
N ALA A 105 -25.14 -14.29 -5.12
CA ALA A 105 -24.26 -15.43 -4.93
C ALA A 105 -22.80 -14.98 -4.73
N ASP A 106 -21.95 -15.83 -4.16
CA ASP A 106 -20.51 -15.59 -4.19
C ASP A 106 -19.97 -15.81 -5.61
N TYR A 107 -18.86 -15.16 -5.95
CA TYR A 107 -18.15 -15.35 -7.21
C TYR A 107 -16.70 -15.67 -6.88
N THR A 108 -16.20 -16.73 -7.49
CA THR A 108 -14.80 -17.16 -7.34
C THR A 108 -14.06 -16.79 -8.62
N SER A 109 -12.95 -16.06 -8.47
CA SER A 109 -12.05 -15.74 -9.57
C SER A 109 -11.56 -17.01 -10.24
N VAL A 110 -11.69 -17.09 -11.57
CA VAL A 110 -11.18 -18.20 -12.40
C VAL A 110 -9.72 -17.96 -12.79
N VAL A 111 -9.29 -16.68 -12.82
CA VAL A 111 -7.94 -16.32 -13.22
C VAL A 111 -6.98 -16.46 -12.02
N HIS A 112 -5.88 -17.16 -12.24
CA HIS A 112 -4.79 -17.35 -11.27
C HIS A 112 -3.59 -16.44 -11.61
N GLY A 113 -2.71 -16.21 -10.63
CA GLY A 113 -1.47 -15.46 -10.78
C GLY A 113 -1.63 -13.93 -10.91
N LYS A 114 -2.86 -13.42 -10.89
CA LYS A 114 -3.15 -11.99 -11.02
C LYS A 114 -3.39 -11.34 -9.66
N TRP A 115 -3.16 -10.03 -9.53
CA TRP A 115 -3.25 -9.36 -8.23
C TRP A 115 -4.65 -9.39 -7.59
N TRP A 116 -5.70 -9.57 -8.40
CA TRP A 116 -7.08 -9.68 -7.95
C TRP A 116 -7.56 -11.12 -7.74
N SER A 117 -6.74 -12.12 -8.06
CA SER A 117 -7.09 -13.52 -7.84
C SER A 117 -7.23 -13.79 -6.35
N SER A 118 -8.16 -14.68 -6.00
CA SER A 118 -8.49 -14.98 -4.59
C SER A 118 -7.27 -15.41 -3.75
N GLU A 119 -6.31 -16.12 -4.37
CA GLU A 119 -5.03 -16.54 -3.78
C GLU A 119 -4.07 -15.37 -3.48
N ASN A 120 -4.14 -14.26 -4.22
CA ASN A 120 -3.24 -13.12 -4.08
C ASN A 120 -3.83 -11.96 -3.24
N LEU A 121 -5.12 -12.03 -2.92
CA LEU A 121 -5.75 -11.03 -2.06
C LEU A 121 -5.30 -11.19 -0.60
N PRO A 122 -5.01 -10.11 0.13
CA PRO A 122 -4.51 -10.21 1.49
C PRO A 122 -5.58 -10.84 2.41
N ALA A 123 -5.17 -11.74 3.30
CA ALA A 123 -6.05 -12.47 4.23
C ALA A 123 -6.98 -11.57 5.06
N ARG A 124 -6.57 -10.32 5.33
CA ARG A 124 -7.40 -9.28 5.97
C ARG A 124 -8.68 -8.94 5.18
N THR A 125 -8.64 -9.07 3.86
CA THR A 125 -9.80 -8.95 2.97
C THR A 125 -10.76 -10.12 3.14
N VAL A 126 -10.27 -11.29 3.54
CA VAL A 126 -11.04 -12.55 3.59
C VAL A 126 -11.94 -12.62 4.84
N LYS A 127 -11.46 -12.19 6.01
CA LYS A 127 -12.21 -12.30 7.29
C LYS A 127 -13.46 -11.41 7.41
N LYS A 128 -13.54 -10.29 6.68
CA LYS A 128 -14.69 -9.36 6.70
C LYS A 128 -15.35 -9.18 5.33
N SER A 129 -14.94 -9.93 4.31
CA SER A 129 -15.21 -9.55 2.92
C SER A 129 -15.00 -10.70 1.92
N ARG A 130 -15.62 -11.86 2.15
CA ARG A 130 -15.96 -12.77 1.03
C ARG A 130 -16.64 -11.97 -0.10
N ASN A 131 -17.48 -11.01 0.29
CA ASN A 131 -18.14 -10.08 -0.62
C ASN A 131 -17.15 -9.25 -1.44
N ASN A 132 -16.08 -8.62 -0.89
CA ASN A 132 -15.20 -7.85 -1.78
C ASN A 132 -14.38 -8.72 -2.70
N ALA A 133 -13.90 -9.89 -2.26
CA ALA A 133 -13.20 -10.81 -3.18
C ALA A 133 -14.11 -11.19 -4.35
N SER A 134 -15.38 -11.50 -4.05
CA SER A 134 -16.40 -11.77 -5.07
C SER A 134 -16.67 -10.58 -5.99
N HIS A 135 -16.83 -9.37 -5.45
CA HIS A 135 -17.01 -8.16 -6.27
C HIS A 135 -15.78 -7.85 -7.13
N ILE A 136 -14.58 -8.01 -6.56
CA ILE A 136 -13.31 -7.80 -7.27
C ILE A 136 -13.23 -8.77 -8.44
N GLY A 137 -13.46 -10.07 -8.22
CA GLY A 137 -13.47 -11.06 -9.30
C GLY A 137 -14.44 -10.69 -10.42
N ARG A 138 -15.69 -10.32 -10.09
CA ARG A 138 -16.66 -9.88 -11.10
C ARG A 138 -16.20 -8.67 -11.90
N ILE A 139 -15.68 -7.63 -11.22
CA ILE A 139 -15.19 -6.42 -11.89
C ILE A 139 -13.98 -6.73 -12.79
N MET A 140 -13.13 -7.67 -12.38
CA MET A 140 -11.85 -7.91 -13.05
C MET A 140 -11.90 -9.03 -14.10
N GLU A 141 -12.89 -9.91 -14.07
CA GLU A 141 -12.94 -11.07 -14.98
C GLU A 141 -14.12 -11.04 -15.93
N THR A 142 -15.17 -10.25 -15.64
CA THR A 142 -16.41 -10.29 -16.42
C THR A 142 -16.69 -8.96 -17.11
N GLU A 143 -17.63 -8.98 -18.05
CA GLU A 143 -18.15 -7.79 -18.74
C GLU A 143 -18.88 -6.80 -17.80
N LEU A 144 -19.15 -7.20 -16.55
CA LEU A 144 -19.74 -6.30 -15.56
C LEU A 144 -18.80 -5.16 -15.16
N GLY A 145 -17.49 -5.31 -15.36
CA GLY A 145 -16.51 -4.29 -15.01
C GLY A 145 -15.95 -3.56 -16.21
N GLU A 146 -15.63 -2.29 -16.04
CA GLU A 146 -14.93 -1.46 -17.02
C GLU A 146 -13.72 -0.77 -16.41
N GLN A 147 -12.74 -0.47 -17.26
CA GLN A 147 -11.56 0.29 -16.90
C GLN A 147 -11.89 1.77 -17.02
N LEU A 148 -11.65 2.50 -15.93
CA LEU A 148 -11.74 3.94 -15.92
C LEU A 148 -10.37 4.52 -16.30
N LEU A 149 -10.37 5.43 -17.28
CA LEU A 149 -9.19 6.08 -17.83
C LEU A 149 -9.22 7.59 -17.55
N GLY A 150 -8.04 8.23 -17.57
CA GLY A 150 -7.89 9.67 -17.36
C GLY A 150 -8.60 10.16 -16.09
N ASP A 151 -9.46 11.16 -16.25
CA ASP A 151 -10.19 11.84 -15.17
C ASP A 151 -11.31 11.00 -14.55
N SER A 152 -11.72 9.91 -15.22
CA SER A 152 -12.72 8.99 -14.65
C SER A 152 -12.13 8.09 -13.56
N LYS A 153 -10.80 8.04 -13.43
CA LYS A 153 -10.14 7.26 -12.37
C LYS A 153 -10.43 7.88 -11.00
N CYS A 154 -10.52 7.03 -9.98
CA CYS A 154 -10.56 7.55 -8.62
C CYS A 154 -9.22 8.20 -8.24
N SER A 155 -9.27 9.23 -7.39
CA SER A 155 -8.10 10.02 -6.99
C SER A 155 -6.97 9.16 -6.42
N ALA A 156 -7.32 8.14 -5.64
CA ALA A 156 -6.35 7.19 -5.08
C ALA A 156 -5.67 6.32 -6.16
N CYS A 157 -6.35 5.97 -7.25
CA CYS A 157 -5.74 5.25 -8.37
C CYS A 157 -4.90 6.15 -9.26
N VAL A 158 -5.30 7.43 -9.44
CA VAL A 158 -4.50 8.45 -10.13
C VAL A 158 -3.18 8.67 -9.40
N GLN A 159 -3.23 9.00 -8.10
CA GLN A 159 -2.05 9.26 -7.29
C GLN A 159 -1.06 8.09 -7.24
N ARG A 160 -1.55 6.85 -7.29
CA ARG A 160 -0.71 5.64 -7.25
C ARG A 160 -0.23 5.19 -8.63
N GLN A 161 -0.63 5.87 -9.70
CA GLN A 161 -0.38 5.46 -11.08
C GLN A 161 -0.81 4.01 -11.34
N LYS A 162 -2.01 3.65 -10.88
CA LYS A 162 -2.56 2.29 -11.05
C LYS A 162 -3.84 2.30 -11.85
N GLU A 163 -4.15 1.18 -12.49
CA GLU A 163 -5.44 0.96 -13.13
C GLU A 163 -6.61 1.15 -12.14
N CYS A 164 -7.74 1.61 -12.65
CA CYS A 164 -8.95 1.81 -11.87
C CYS A 164 -10.08 1.04 -12.57
N TRP A 165 -10.54 -0.03 -11.95
CA TRP A 165 -11.64 -0.83 -12.49
C TRP A 165 -12.85 -0.74 -11.59
N ALA A 166 -14.03 -0.50 -12.17
CA ALA A 166 -15.28 -0.40 -11.44
C ALA A 166 -16.39 -1.16 -12.18
N TYR A 167 -17.53 -1.35 -11.54
CA TYR A 167 -18.70 -1.85 -12.24
C TYR A 167 -19.13 -0.85 -13.32
N THR A 168 -19.54 -1.37 -14.48
CA THR A 168 -20.33 -0.62 -15.45
C THR A 168 -21.67 -0.24 -14.85
N THR A 169 -22.34 0.73 -15.46
CA THR A 169 -23.70 1.12 -15.04
C THR A 169 -24.67 -0.06 -15.09
N GLU A 170 -24.60 -0.90 -16.14
CA GLU A 170 -25.42 -2.10 -16.26
C GLU A 170 -24.99 -3.19 -15.28
N GLY A 171 -23.69 -3.40 -15.11
CA GLY A 171 -23.19 -4.41 -14.17
C GLY A 171 -23.58 -4.12 -12.73
N ALA A 172 -23.61 -2.84 -12.33
CA ALA A 172 -24.08 -2.43 -11.02
C ALA A 172 -25.58 -2.73 -10.79
N LYS A 173 -26.42 -2.72 -11.83
CA LYS A 173 -27.85 -3.05 -11.70
C LYS A 173 -28.09 -4.54 -11.44
N GLN A 174 -27.20 -5.39 -11.97
CA GLN A 174 -27.32 -6.86 -11.91
C GLN A 174 -26.77 -7.46 -10.61
N ILE A 175 -25.99 -6.72 -9.83
CA ILE A 175 -25.36 -7.22 -8.60
C ILE A 175 -26.04 -6.62 -7.38
N SER A 176 -26.30 -7.46 -6.37
CA SER A 176 -26.78 -7.00 -5.08
C SER A 176 -25.67 -6.23 -4.33
N ASN A 177 -26.00 -5.05 -3.83
CA ASN A 177 -25.06 -4.17 -3.11
C ASN A 177 -23.73 -3.96 -3.86
N PRO A 178 -23.78 -3.50 -5.13
CA PRO A 178 -22.61 -3.43 -6.00
C PRO A 178 -21.58 -2.42 -5.50
N GLY A 179 -21.94 -1.56 -4.53
CA GLY A 179 -21.12 -0.45 -4.05
C GLY A 179 -20.74 0.52 -5.17
N GLY A 180 -19.92 1.52 -4.84
CA GLY A 180 -19.34 2.41 -5.84
C GLY A 180 -17.81 2.42 -5.84
N ALA A 181 -17.16 1.60 -5.00
CA ALA A 181 -15.72 1.57 -4.91
C ALA A 181 -15.10 0.74 -6.04
N CYS A 182 -14.00 1.23 -6.60
CA CYS A 182 -13.19 0.49 -7.57
C CYS A 182 -12.54 -0.76 -6.94
N ALA A 183 -12.12 -1.72 -7.77
CA ALA A 183 -11.51 -2.98 -7.35
C ALA A 183 -10.31 -2.77 -6.40
N ARG A 184 -9.38 -1.86 -6.73
CA ARG A 184 -8.22 -1.57 -5.87
C ARG A 184 -8.60 -0.95 -4.51
N CYS A 185 -9.58 -0.05 -4.50
CA CYS A 185 -10.05 0.55 -3.26
C CYS A 185 -10.84 -0.45 -2.39
N ARG A 186 -11.38 -1.53 -2.98
CA ARG A 186 -11.96 -2.64 -2.22
C ARG A 186 -10.93 -3.52 -1.54
N VAL A 187 -9.77 -3.74 -2.18
CA VAL A 187 -8.65 -4.46 -1.55
C VAL A 187 -8.08 -3.67 -0.39
N ARG A 188 -7.82 -2.37 -0.61
CA ARG A 188 -7.28 -1.48 0.41
C ARG A 188 -7.90 -0.11 0.31
N ALA A 189 -8.92 0.12 1.12
CA ALA A 189 -9.61 1.40 1.18
C ALA A 189 -8.62 2.52 1.55
N PRO A 190 -8.49 3.58 0.73
CA PRO A 190 -7.70 4.75 1.08
C PRO A 190 -8.38 5.53 2.22
N ARG A 191 -7.63 6.41 2.90
CA ARG A 191 -8.23 7.37 3.84
C ARG A 191 -9.23 8.23 3.06
N GLY A 192 -10.46 8.32 3.55
CA GLY A 192 -11.56 9.02 2.87
C GLY A 192 -12.38 8.17 1.89
N GLY A 193 -11.96 6.93 1.59
CA GLY A 193 -12.69 6.04 0.69
C GLY A 193 -12.41 6.29 -0.80
N CYS A 194 -13.07 5.53 -1.65
CA CYS A 194 -12.90 5.64 -3.10
C CYS A 194 -13.63 6.88 -3.61
N SER A 195 -12.96 7.80 -4.30
CA SER A 195 -13.60 9.07 -4.73
C SER A 195 -14.75 8.90 -5.71
N ILE A 196 -14.78 7.81 -6.48
CA ILE A 196 -15.89 7.47 -7.39
C ILE A 196 -17.05 6.77 -6.66
N ALA A 197 -16.83 6.31 -5.41
CA ALA A 197 -17.90 5.72 -4.66
C ALA A 197 -18.89 6.82 -4.26
N LYS A 198 -20.14 6.69 -4.74
CA LYS A 198 -21.27 7.51 -4.28
C LYS A 198 -21.52 7.20 -2.81
N HIS A 199 -20.75 7.83 -1.93
CA HIS A 199 -21.05 7.85 -0.51
C HIS A 199 -22.36 8.61 -0.39
N ASN A 200 -23.44 7.91 -0.02
CA ASN A 200 -24.72 8.53 0.25
C ASN A 200 -24.58 9.33 1.56
N ARG A 201 -23.90 10.49 1.48
CA ARG A 201 -23.61 11.38 2.61
C ARG A 201 -24.91 11.78 3.33
N SER A 202 -26.04 11.77 2.61
CA SER A 202 -27.37 12.07 3.14
C SER A 202 -27.87 11.11 4.22
N ARG A 203 -27.45 9.82 4.21
CA ARG A 203 -27.96 8.85 5.20
C ARG A 203 -27.29 8.92 6.56
N ARG A 204 -26.10 9.53 6.64
CA ARG A 204 -25.60 9.99 7.93
C ARG A 204 -26.23 11.35 8.14
N LYS A 205 -27.45 11.38 8.68
CA LYS A 205 -27.89 12.57 9.43
C LYS A 205 -26.69 12.93 10.30
N PRO A 206 -26.16 14.17 10.23
CA PRO A 206 -25.09 14.57 11.11
C PRO A 206 -25.58 14.17 12.49
N VAL A 207 -24.95 13.17 13.11
CA VAL A 207 -25.22 12.92 14.51
C VAL A 207 -24.86 14.25 15.13
N PRO A 208 -25.83 14.98 15.73
CA PRO A 208 -25.53 16.27 16.32
C PRO A 208 -24.39 15.97 17.28
N ARG A 209 -23.20 16.48 16.95
CA ARG A 209 -22.06 16.32 17.83
C ARG A 209 -22.55 16.97 19.10
N LYS A 210 -22.71 16.18 20.19
CA LYS A 210 -22.85 16.79 21.50
C LYS A 210 -21.74 17.85 21.55
N PRO A 211 -22.07 19.12 21.80
CA PRO A 211 -21.07 20.17 21.83
C PRO A 211 -19.92 19.63 22.68
N SER A 212 -18.75 19.50 22.06
CA SER A 212 -17.58 19.11 22.82
C SER A 212 -17.52 20.06 24.01
N PRO A 213 -17.38 19.57 25.25
CA PRO A 213 -17.23 20.45 26.40
C PRO A 213 -16.15 21.47 26.02
N ALA A 214 -16.45 22.74 26.28
CA ALA A 214 -15.52 23.82 25.97
C ALA A 214 -14.13 23.39 26.43
N PRO A 215 -13.10 23.46 25.57
CA PRO A 215 -11.76 23.09 25.99
C PRO A 215 -11.46 23.87 27.27
N ALA A 216 -11.04 23.15 28.32
CA ALA A 216 -10.69 23.78 29.58
C ALA A 216 -9.73 24.95 29.28
N PRO A 217 -9.89 26.11 29.94
CA PRO A 217 -8.99 27.24 29.75
C PRO A 217 -7.56 26.71 29.89
N ARG A 218 -6.81 26.77 28.80
CA ARG A 218 -5.39 26.45 28.85
C ARG A 218 -4.77 27.54 29.69
N ASP A 219 -4.31 27.20 30.88
CA ASP A 219 -3.45 28.06 31.65
C ASP A 219 -2.31 28.47 30.74
N LEU A 220 -2.29 29.77 30.41
CA LEU A 220 -1.27 30.38 29.59
C LEU A 220 0.02 30.23 30.38
N LEU A 221 0.79 29.19 30.03
CA LEU A 221 2.13 29.00 30.54
C LEU A 221 2.88 30.32 30.31
N PRO A 222 3.43 30.96 31.36
CA PRO A 222 4.12 32.22 31.21
C PRO A 222 5.21 32.05 30.14
N LYS A 223 5.21 32.95 29.16
CA LYS A 223 6.26 33.00 28.14
C LYS A 223 7.59 33.07 28.89
N GLY A 224 8.41 32.04 28.71
CA GLY A 224 9.77 32.01 29.25
C GLY A 224 10.56 33.23 28.75
N PRO A 225 11.63 33.61 29.47
CA PRO A 225 12.49 34.70 29.05
C PRO A 225 12.98 34.45 27.61
N PRO A 226 13.13 35.52 26.79
CA PRO A 226 13.65 35.40 25.45
C PRO A 226 15.05 34.77 25.49
N PRO A 227 15.40 33.91 24.51
CA PRO A 227 16.72 33.32 24.45
C PRO A 227 17.78 34.43 24.32
N PRO A 228 18.97 34.24 24.92
CA PRO A 228 20.06 35.20 24.79
C PRO A 228 20.47 35.34 23.31
N PRO A 229 20.88 36.53 22.87
CA PRO A 229 21.36 36.72 21.51
C PRO A 229 22.60 35.85 21.25
N PRO A 230 22.72 35.22 20.07
CA PRO A 230 23.90 34.47 19.70
C PRO A 230 25.12 35.42 19.66
N GLY A 231 26.12 35.17 20.50
CA GLY A 231 27.40 35.90 20.49
C GLY A 231 27.91 36.41 21.85
N ALA A 232 27.18 36.23 22.95
CA ALA A 232 27.66 36.62 24.29
C ALA A 232 28.52 35.52 24.95
N THR A 233 29.60 35.09 24.30
CA THR A 233 30.68 34.35 24.99
C THR A 233 31.62 35.37 25.62
N GLY A 234 31.41 35.63 26.90
CA GLY A 234 32.32 36.41 27.73
C GLY A 234 33.66 35.71 27.86
N LEU A 235 34.73 36.43 27.52
CA LEU A 235 36.06 36.22 28.04
C LEU A 235 36.03 36.39 29.56
N THR A 236 36.29 35.32 30.30
CA THR A 236 36.74 35.42 31.70
C THR A 236 38.21 35.07 31.75
N ALA A 237 38.98 36.03 32.27
CA ALA A 237 40.41 35.98 32.55
C ALA A 237 40.75 35.08 33.74
#